data_AF-A0A9J5Z0U6-F1
#
_entry.id   AF-A0A9J5Z0U6-F1
#
_cell.length_a   1.000
_cell.length_b   1.000
_cell.length_c   1.000
_cell.angle_alpha   90.00
_cell.angle_beta   90.00
_cell.angle_gamma   90.00
#
_symmetry.space_group_name_H-M   'P 1'
#
loop_
_entity.id
_entity.type
_entity.pdbx_description
1 polymer ?
#
loop_
_entity_poly.entity_id
_entity_poly.type
_entity_poly.pdbx_seq_one_letter_code
_entity_poly.pdbx_strand_id
1 'polypeptide(L)'
;MNEHFGNSRVSSSSPSSLNSSSQGTEDDHAIAKILAEEEEIASRYGGKLANRLSHLDSIPHTPRVIGQIPDPNDATLDHGRLSGRLAAYGLAEFQIQGDGNCQFRALADQLYHNPEYHKHVRMEVVK
;
A
#
# COMPACT_ATOMS: atom_id res chain seq x y z
N MET A 1 -24.82 40.27 33.44
CA MET A 1 -24.62 39.30 34.53
C MET A 1 -23.70 38.20 34.00
N ASN A 2 -22.69 37.90 34.81
CA ASN A 2 -21.48 37.14 34.52
C ASN A 2 -21.68 35.63 34.24
N GLU A 3 -20.82 35.12 33.35
CA GLU A 3 -19.94 33.93 33.47
C GLU A 3 -20.51 32.56 33.88
N HIS A 4 -20.23 31.52 33.07
CA HIS A 4 -19.27 30.48 33.46
C HIS A 4 -18.75 29.66 32.27
N PHE A 5 -17.43 29.47 32.28
CA PHE A 5 -16.57 28.83 31.29
C PHE A 5 -16.74 27.30 31.19
N GLY A 6 -16.77 26.79 29.96
CA GLY A 6 -16.52 25.38 29.63
C GLY A 6 -15.26 25.27 28.79
N ASN A 7 -14.21 24.72 29.38
CA ASN A 7 -12.84 24.68 28.87
C ASN A 7 -12.64 23.51 27.89
N SER A 8 -12.74 23.73 26.58
CA SER A 8 -12.38 22.73 25.55
C SER A 8 -11.01 23.04 24.97
N ARG A 9 -9.97 22.39 25.53
CA ARG A 9 -8.65 22.28 24.91
C ARG A 9 -8.72 21.20 23.83
N VAL A 10 -8.81 21.60 22.56
CA VAL A 10 -8.47 20.73 21.42
C VAL A 10 -7.13 21.21 20.89
N SER A 11 -6.13 20.35 21.07
CA SER A 11 -4.79 20.54 20.54
C SER A 11 -4.77 20.34 19.02
N SER A 12 -4.06 21.25 18.37
CA SER A 12 -3.17 21.04 17.21
C SER A 12 -3.68 20.18 16.05
N SER A 13 -4.05 20.84 14.96
CA SER A 13 -3.75 20.35 13.62
C SER A 13 -2.95 21.42 12.88
N SER A 14 -1.63 21.26 12.88
CA SER A 14 -0.77 21.95 11.91
C SER A 14 -1.19 21.47 10.52
N PRO A 15 -1.44 22.36 9.55
CA PRO A 15 -1.55 21.94 8.16
C PRO A 15 -0.14 21.56 7.70
N SER A 16 0.18 20.27 7.66
CA SER A 16 1.32 19.82 6.88
C SER A 16 1.01 20.17 5.43
N SER A 17 1.74 21.14 4.91
CA SER A 17 1.64 21.66 3.55
C SER A 17 1.54 20.50 2.56
N LEU A 18 0.41 20.48 1.84
CA LEU A 18 0.18 19.65 0.67
C LEU A 18 1.21 20.07 -0.38
N ASN A 19 2.32 19.34 -0.48
CA ASN A 19 3.05 19.25 -1.73
C ASN A 19 2.68 17.92 -2.38
N SER A 20 1.42 17.78 -2.78
CA SER A 20 1.00 16.73 -3.70
C SER A 20 1.46 17.15 -5.10
N SER A 21 2.77 17.02 -5.36
CA SER A 21 3.27 17.06 -6.72
C SER A 21 2.68 15.85 -7.45
N SER A 22 2.06 16.09 -8.60
CA SER A 22 1.39 15.12 -9.46
C SER A 22 2.36 14.12 -10.14
N GLN A 23 3.48 13.80 -9.51
CA GLN A 23 4.57 12.95 -10.02
C GLN A 23 4.47 11.49 -9.58
N GLY A 24 3.34 11.07 -9.01
CA GLY A 24 3.21 9.75 -8.39
C GLY A 24 3.33 8.53 -9.31
N THR A 25 3.46 8.70 -10.63
CA THR A 25 3.65 7.57 -11.58
C THR A 25 4.96 7.65 -12.36
N GLU A 26 5.58 8.84 -12.47
CA GLU A 26 6.85 9.01 -13.21
C GLU A 26 7.99 8.30 -12.45
N ASP A 27 7.99 8.45 -11.12
CA ASP A 27 8.93 7.78 -10.23
C ASP A 27 8.78 6.25 -10.31
N ASP A 28 7.55 5.75 -10.40
CA ASP A 28 7.27 4.31 -10.49
C ASP A 28 7.86 3.69 -11.77
N HIS A 29 7.77 4.37 -12.91
CA HIS A 29 8.37 3.91 -14.16
C HIS A 29 9.90 3.91 -14.11
N ALA A 30 10.49 4.91 -13.45
CA ALA A 30 11.93 4.96 -13.23
C ALA A 30 12.39 3.79 -12.34
N ILE A 31 11.64 3.48 -11.28
CA ILE A 31 11.92 2.35 -10.39
C ILE A 31 11.80 1.03 -11.16
N ALA A 32 10.72 0.81 -11.92
CA ALA A 32 10.52 -0.41 -12.70
C ALA A 32 11.66 -0.65 -13.71
N LYS A 33 12.13 0.42 -14.37
CA LYS A 33 13.25 0.35 -15.31
C LYS A 33 14.55 -0.04 -14.61
N ILE A 34 14.85 0.56 -13.45
CA ILE A 34 16.04 0.24 -12.66
C ILE A 34 16.01 -1.22 -12.20
N LEU A 35 14.85 -1.72 -11.76
CA LEU A 35 14.69 -3.11 -11.32
C LEU A 35 14.87 -4.12 -12.46
N ALA A 36 14.34 -3.82 -13.65
CA ALA A 36 14.50 -4.67 -14.82
C ALA A 36 15.96 -4.72 -15.33
N GLU A 37 16.64 -3.57 -15.36
CA GLU A 37 18.07 -3.50 -15.69
C GLU A 37 18.91 -4.30 -14.68
N GLU A 38 18.51 -4.30 -13.41
CA GLU A 38 19.21 -5.06 -12.38
C GLU A 38 18.96 -6.57 -12.43
N GLU A 39 17.76 -7.01 -12.81
CA GLU A 39 17.48 -8.43 -13.06
C GLU A 39 18.39 -8.97 -14.18
N GLU A 40 18.59 -8.18 -15.24
CA GLU A 40 19.53 -8.52 -16.31
C GLU A 40 20.98 -8.62 -15.79
N ILE A 41 21.43 -7.66 -14.97
CA ILE A 41 22.77 -7.67 -14.37
C ILE A 41 22.93 -8.84 -13.39
N ALA A 42 21.90 -9.14 -12.60
CA ALA A 42 21.87 -10.24 -11.64
C ALA A 42 21.99 -11.59 -12.33
N SER A 43 21.35 -11.75 -13.49
CA SER A 43 21.46 -12.96 -14.32
C SER A 43 22.87 -13.17 -14.89
N ARG A 44 23.62 -12.09 -15.17
CA ARG A 44 24.99 -12.15 -15.71
C ARG A 44 26.09 -12.23 -14.65
N TYR A 45 25.88 -11.67 -13.46
CA TYR A 45 26.94 -11.47 -12.44
C TYR A 45 26.59 -11.93 -11.01
N GLY A 46 25.48 -12.67 -10.83
CA GLY A 46 25.15 -13.31 -9.56
C GLY A 46 24.57 -12.38 -8.50
N GLY A 47 23.41 -11.77 -8.81
CA GLY A 47 22.45 -11.16 -7.87
C GLY A 47 23.01 -10.50 -6.60
N LYS A 48 23.49 -9.24 -6.70
CA LYS A 48 24.00 -8.46 -5.55
C LYS A 48 23.04 -7.40 -5.01
N LEU A 49 21.81 -7.31 -5.53
CA LEU A 49 20.85 -6.27 -5.15
C LEU A 49 20.52 -6.29 -3.65
N ALA A 50 20.15 -7.47 -3.12
CA ALA A 50 19.82 -7.63 -1.71
C ALA A 50 20.97 -7.16 -0.78
N ASN A 51 22.22 -7.37 -1.19
CA ASN A 51 23.38 -6.92 -0.43
C ASN A 51 23.59 -5.40 -0.51
N ARG A 52 23.27 -4.78 -1.66
CA ARG A 52 23.33 -3.31 -1.85
C ARG A 52 22.24 -2.56 -1.10
N LEU A 53 21.07 -3.18 -0.89
CA LEU A 53 19.95 -2.60 -0.13
C LEU A 53 19.97 -2.99 1.35
N SER A 54 20.91 -3.83 1.78
CA SER A 54 21.03 -4.27 3.18
C SER A 54 21.28 -3.12 4.16
N HIS A 55 21.78 -1.98 3.67
CA HIS A 55 22.00 -0.76 4.45
C HIS A 55 20.77 0.16 4.49
N LEU A 56 19.71 -0.14 3.73
CA LEU A 56 18.48 0.63 3.83
C LEU A 56 17.72 0.17 5.08
N ASP A 57 17.59 1.08 6.04
CA ASP A 57 16.72 0.86 7.18
C ASP A 57 15.28 0.68 6.71
N SER A 58 14.54 -0.25 7.34
CA SER A 58 13.11 -0.37 7.10
C SER A 58 12.43 0.95 7.42
N ILE A 59 11.70 1.50 6.46
CA ILE A 59 10.92 2.72 6.68
C ILE A 59 9.87 2.39 7.76
N PRO A 60 9.78 3.18 8.85
CA PRO A 60 8.72 3.02 9.84
C PRO A 60 7.36 3.19 9.16
N HIS A 61 6.69 2.08 8.87
CA HIS A 61 5.36 2.10 8.27
C HIS A 61 4.32 2.15 9.38
N THR A 62 3.58 3.27 9.48
CA THR A 62 2.39 3.35 10.32
C THR A 62 1.20 2.83 9.51
N PRO A 63 0.59 1.69 9.87
CA PRO A 63 -0.59 1.20 9.17
C PRO A 63 -1.69 2.25 9.21
N ARG A 64 -2.20 2.63 8.03
CA ARG A 64 -3.37 3.50 7.96
C ARG A 64 -4.60 2.67 8.33
N VAL A 65 -5.25 3.04 9.42
CA VAL A 65 -6.58 2.50 9.75
C VAL A 65 -7.62 3.34 9.02
N ILE A 66 -8.39 2.72 8.13
CA ILE A 66 -9.54 3.37 7.51
C ILE A 66 -10.60 3.56 8.59
N GLY A 67 -10.70 4.76 9.14
CA GLY A 67 -11.61 5.07 10.25
C GLY A 67 -13.07 5.29 9.81
N GLN A 68 -13.32 5.58 8.54
CA GLN A 68 -14.64 5.79 7.97
C GLN A 68 -14.69 5.22 6.55
N ILE A 69 -15.84 4.66 6.17
CA ILE A 69 -16.06 4.19 4.80
C ILE A 69 -16.09 5.43 3.88
N PRO A 70 -15.31 5.44 2.78
CA PRO A 70 -15.29 6.56 1.84
C PRO A 70 -16.66 6.75 1.18
N ASP A 71 -16.93 7.97 0.73
CA ASP A 71 -18.12 8.28 -0.06
C ASP A 71 -18.13 7.46 -1.37
N PRO A 72 -19.30 7.04 -1.89
CA PRO A 72 -19.37 6.24 -3.12
C PRO A 72 -18.71 6.91 -4.35
N ASN A 73 -18.75 8.24 -4.44
CA ASN A 73 -18.11 8.95 -5.54
C ASN A 73 -16.58 8.87 -5.42
N ASP A 74 -16.05 9.07 -4.21
CA ASP A 74 -14.61 8.94 -3.93
C ASP A 74 -14.13 7.50 -4.18
N ALA A 75 -14.89 6.51 -3.73
CA ALA A 75 -14.60 5.10 -3.99
C ALA A 75 -14.53 4.79 -5.50
N THR A 76 -15.46 5.35 -6.28
CA THR A 76 -15.49 5.16 -7.74
C THR A 76 -14.26 5.78 -8.41
N LEU A 77 -13.85 6.98 -7.99
CA LEU A 77 -12.64 7.64 -8.50
C LEU A 77 -11.39 6.85 -8.16
N ASP A 78 -11.29 6.33 -6.94
CA ASP A 78 -10.15 5.52 -6.50
C ASP A 78 -10.09 4.16 -7.23
N HIS A 79 -11.23 3.52 -7.50
CA HIS A 79 -11.29 2.33 -8.37
C HIS A 79 -10.80 2.63 -9.80
N GLY A 80 -11.17 3.77 -10.37
CA GLY A 80 -10.67 4.21 -11.68
C GLY A 80 -9.15 4.39 -11.69
N ARG A 81 -8.59 5.02 -10.65
CA ARG A 81 -7.13 5.19 -10.48
C ARG A 81 -6.41 3.85 -10.34
N LEU A 82 -6.97 2.92 -9.56
CA LEU A 82 -6.41 1.57 -9.42
C LEU A 82 -6.40 0.83 -10.76
N SER A 83 -7.51 0.85 -11.50
CA SER A 83 -7.64 0.21 -12.81
C SER A 83 -6.60 0.72 -13.81
N GLY A 84 -6.40 2.05 -13.89
CA GLY A 84 -5.37 2.63 -14.76
C GLY A 84 -3.95 2.17 -14.42
N ARG A 85 -3.62 2.06 -13.12
CA ARG A 85 -2.31 1.54 -12.68
C ARG A 85 -2.14 0.07 -13.01
N LEU A 86 -3.14 -0.77 -12.75
CA LEU A 86 -3.07 -2.20 -13.07
C LEU A 86 -2.85 -2.42 -14.58
N ALA A 87 -3.60 -1.70 -15.42
CA ALA A 87 -3.46 -1.76 -16.87
C ALA A 87 -2.05 -1.36 -17.35
N ALA A 88 -1.45 -0.34 -16.76
CA ALA A 88 -0.08 0.09 -17.09
C ALA A 88 0.97 -0.99 -16.86
N TYR A 89 0.71 -1.94 -15.95
CA TYR A 89 1.59 -3.07 -15.65
C TYR A 89 1.11 -4.41 -16.24
N GLY A 90 0.06 -4.41 -17.06
CA GLY A 90 -0.51 -5.65 -17.61
C GLY A 90 -1.14 -6.56 -16.54
N LEU A 91 -1.55 -6.00 -15.41
CA LEU A 91 -2.18 -6.69 -14.30
C LEU A 91 -3.70 -6.52 -14.33
N ALA A 92 -4.41 -7.38 -13.61
CA ALA A 92 -5.86 -7.31 -13.44
C ALA A 92 -6.24 -7.43 -11.96
N GLU A 93 -7.37 -6.82 -11.59
CA GLU A 93 -7.92 -6.93 -10.23
C GLU A 93 -8.65 -8.26 -10.07
N PHE A 94 -8.35 -8.98 -8.99
CA PHE A 94 -9.10 -10.17 -8.58
C PHE A 94 -9.95 -9.84 -7.35
N GLN A 95 -11.26 -10.05 -7.45
CA GLN A 95 -12.19 -9.73 -6.38
C GLN A 95 -12.07 -10.73 -5.23
N ILE A 96 -11.75 -10.22 -4.05
CA ILE A 96 -11.65 -11.00 -2.80
C ILE A 96 -12.85 -10.69 -1.91
N GLN A 97 -13.29 -11.68 -1.14
CA GLN A 97 -14.33 -11.48 -0.14
C GLN A 97 -13.96 -10.35 0.85
N GLY A 98 -14.80 -9.32 0.92
CA GLY A 98 -14.66 -8.17 1.83
C GLY A 98 -15.01 -8.51 3.28
N ASP A 99 -14.31 -9.47 3.88
CA ASP A 99 -14.43 -9.81 5.30
C ASP A 99 -13.17 -9.39 6.09
N GLY A 100 -13.14 -9.67 7.40
CA GLY A 100 -11.97 -9.38 8.25
C GLY A 100 -10.73 -10.25 7.95
N ASN A 101 -10.79 -11.15 6.96
CA ASN A 101 -9.68 -11.98 6.52
C ASN A 101 -9.22 -11.63 5.10
N CYS A 102 -9.79 -10.61 4.46
CA CYS A 102 -9.56 -10.27 3.05
C CYS A 102 -8.06 -10.15 2.70
N GLN A 103 -7.23 -9.59 3.58
CA GLN A 103 -5.79 -9.48 3.36
C GLN A 103 -5.10 -10.85 3.29
N PHE A 104 -5.44 -11.78 4.19
CA PHE A 104 -4.91 -13.14 4.17
C PHE A 104 -5.47 -13.95 3.01
N ARG A 105 -6.71 -13.70 2.61
CA ARG A 105 -7.33 -14.31 1.41
C ARG A 105 -6.62 -13.89 0.14
N ALA A 106 -6.31 -12.60 -0.01
CA ALA A 106 -5.55 -12.09 -1.15
C ALA A 106 -4.15 -12.71 -1.21
N LEU A 107 -3.45 -12.82 -0.08
CA LEU A 107 -2.14 -13.48 -0.02
C LEU A 107 -2.22 -14.98 -0.34
N ALA A 108 -3.23 -15.68 0.17
CA ALA A 108 -3.43 -17.10 -0.10
C ALA A 108 -3.71 -17.37 -1.58
N ASP A 109 -4.48 -16.50 -2.24
CA ASP A 109 -4.68 -16.56 -3.69
C ASP A 109 -3.37 -16.35 -4.47
N GLN A 110 -2.57 -15.36 -4.11
CA GLN A 110 -1.30 -15.11 -4.80
C GLN A 110 -0.26 -16.22 -4.62
N LEU A 111 -0.25 -16.90 -3.46
CA LEU A 111 0.72 -17.96 -3.16
C LEU A 111 0.27 -19.37 -3.58
N TYR A 112 -1.03 -19.65 -3.46
CA TYR A 112 -1.58 -21.00 -3.61
C TYR A 112 -2.69 -21.09 -4.66
N HIS A 113 -3.04 -19.98 -5.33
CA HIS A 113 -4.20 -19.87 -6.22
C HIS A 113 -5.50 -20.35 -5.55
N ASN A 114 -5.58 -20.15 -4.23
CA ASN A 114 -6.72 -20.58 -3.43
C ASN A 114 -6.93 -19.66 -2.22
N PRO A 115 -7.89 -18.73 -2.26
CA PRO A 115 -8.16 -17.81 -1.15
C PRO A 115 -8.67 -18.52 0.12
N GLU A 116 -9.13 -19.77 0.03
CA GLU A 116 -9.58 -20.54 1.20
C GLU A 116 -8.43 -21.00 2.10
N TYR A 117 -7.18 -20.94 1.62
CA TYR A 117 -5.99 -21.21 2.42
C TYR A 117 -5.62 -20.06 3.38
N HIS A 118 -6.44 -19.00 3.47
CA HIS A 118 -6.18 -17.81 4.29
C HIS A 118 -5.90 -18.11 5.77
N LYS A 119 -6.47 -19.19 6.34
CA LYS A 119 -6.20 -19.60 7.73
C LYS A 119 -4.74 -20.03 7.94
N HIS A 120 -4.18 -20.76 6.98
CA HIS A 120 -2.79 -21.20 7.00
C HIS A 120 -1.86 -19.99 6.90
N VAL A 121 -2.11 -19.10 5.94
CA VAL A 121 -1.34 -17.86 5.78
C VAL A 121 -1.36 -17.03 7.06
N ARG A 122 -2.52 -16.87 7.70
CA ARG A 122 -2.64 -16.12 8.96
C ARG A 122 -1.81 -16.74 10.09
N MET A 123 -1.78 -18.07 10.19
CA MET A 123 -1.03 -18.79 11.22
C MET A 123 0.49 -18.60 11.07
N GLU A 124 0.98 -18.52 9.84
CA GLU A 124 2.41 -18.29 9.56
C GLU A 124 2.82 -16.82 9.81
N VAL A 125 1.92 -15.87 9.55
CA VAL A 125 2.21 -14.43 9.69
C VAL A 125 2.12 -13.96 11.15
N VAL A 126 1.10 -14.43 11.89
CA VAL A 126 0.83 -13.97 13.26
C VAL A 126 1.54 -14.92 14.24
N LYS A 127 2.53 -14.38 14.96
CA LYS A 127 3.25 -15.07 16.04
C LYS A 127 2.48 -15.04 17.36
#